data_AF-A0A0G0MXN2-F1
#
_entry.id   AF-A0A0G0MXN2-F1
#
_cell.length_a   1.000
_cell.length_b   1.000
_cell.length_c   1.000
_cell.angle_alpha   90.00
_cell.angle_beta   90.00
_cell.angle_gamma   90.00
#
_symmetry.space_group_name_H-M   'P 1'
#
loop_
_entity.id
_entity.type
_entity.pdbx_description
1 polymer ?
#
loop_
_entity_poly.entity_id
_entity_poly.type
_entity_poly.pdbx_seq_one_letter_code
_entity_poly.pdbx_strand_id
1 'polypeptide(L)'
;MAEPKQHSQSAADDAAAEMSGGKQKAIELALSQIEKNFGKGAIMRMGEGKRIAIETISTGSMSLDIALGGGIPRGRVIEIFGPESSGKTTLSLHVIAEAQKHGGTAAFIDAEHALDPVYAERIGVKVKDLLVSQPDSGEQALEITETLVRSNAVDVIVVDSVAALVPKAEIEGDMGDAHMGLQARLMSQALRKLTAAISKSKTSVIFINQIRMKLGILFGNPETTPGGNALKFYSSVRMDIRNIGKIDAGTGDAKEILGIKVRVKIVKNKVAPPFRMAEFDIMYNKGINYFGDMLDLATKYEITRRAGAIYSYKEQKIGLGRDNSIAALAGNAKLSKEIEKEILKMADSMKIGGKTENV
;
A
#
# COMPACT_ATOMS: atom_id res chain seq x y z
N MET A 1 74.30 15.78 -19.85
CA MET A 1 72.85 15.54 -19.98
C MET A 1 72.20 16.09 -18.73
N ALA A 2 71.40 17.15 -18.86
CA ALA A 2 70.68 17.76 -17.74
C ALA A 2 69.30 17.08 -17.63
N GLU A 3 68.97 16.55 -16.46
CA GLU A 3 67.62 16.03 -16.16
C GLU A 3 66.67 17.19 -15.82
N PRO A 4 65.47 17.26 -16.42
CA PRO A 4 64.45 18.21 -15.99
C PRO A 4 63.47 17.58 -14.98
N LYS A 5 63.47 18.18 -13.78
CA LYS A 5 62.30 18.58 -12.94
C LYS A 5 61.31 17.50 -12.45
N GLN A 6 61.47 17.12 -11.19
CA GLN A 6 60.44 16.57 -10.28
C GLN A 6 59.45 17.63 -9.72
N HIS A 7 59.44 18.86 -10.23
CA HIS A 7 58.67 19.98 -9.65
C HIS A 7 57.23 20.17 -10.18
N SER A 8 56.75 19.32 -11.10
CA SER A 8 55.43 19.52 -11.73
C SER A 8 54.26 18.74 -11.11
N GLN A 9 54.52 17.72 -10.28
CA GLN A 9 53.46 16.91 -9.66
C GLN A 9 52.87 17.55 -8.39
N SER A 10 53.68 18.20 -7.55
CA SER A 10 53.18 18.82 -6.30
C SER A 10 52.25 20.01 -6.55
N ALA A 11 52.55 20.84 -7.56
CA ALA A 11 51.71 22.00 -7.90
C ALA A 11 50.34 21.61 -8.50
N ALA A 12 50.26 20.45 -9.18
CA ALA A 12 49.01 19.93 -9.72
C ALA A 12 48.14 19.30 -8.62
N ASP A 13 48.76 18.62 -7.65
CA ASP A 13 48.07 18.06 -6.49
C ASP A 13 47.58 19.15 -5.52
N ASP A 14 48.37 20.22 -5.31
CA ASP A 14 47.97 21.38 -4.51
C ASP A 14 46.85 22.17 -5.18
N ALA A 15 46.90 22.38 -6.50
CA ALA A 15 45.82 23.04 -7.25
C ALA A 15 44.52 22.21 -7.29
N ALA A 16 44.62 20.87 -7.34
CA ALA A 16 43.48 19.97 -7.26
C ALA A 16 42.85 19.96 -5.84
N ALA A 17 43.68 20.04 -4.80
CA ALA A 17 43.24 20.16 -3.41
C ALA A 17 42.58 21.52 -3.12
N GLU A 18 43.12 22.63 -3.64
CA GLU A 18 42.50 23.96 -3.55
C GLU A 18 41.19 24.05 -4.34
N MET A 19 41.12 23.47 -5.54
CA MET A 19 39.87 23.38 -6.33
C MET A 19 38.80 22.53 -5.64
N SER A 20 39.20 21.46 -4.94
CA SER A 20 38.32 20.62 -4.13
C SER A 20 37.74 21.41 -2.94
N GLY A 21 38.60 22.14 -2.21
CA GLY A 21 38.19 22.99 -1.09
C GLY A 21 37.27 24.15 -1.51
N GLY A 22 37.52 24.76 -2.67
CA GLY A 22 36.67 25.81 -3.24
C GLY A 22 35.28 25.29 -3.64
N LYS A 23 35.21 24.12 -4.28
CA LYS A 23 33.95 23.45 -4.61
C LYS A 23 33.17 23.08 -3.36
N GLN A 24 33.83 22.56 -2.33
CA GLN A 24 33.18 22.18 -1.07
C GLN A 24 32.56 23.39 -0.36
N LYS A 25 33.29 24.51 -0.26
CA LYS A 25 32.78 25.77 0.31
C LYS A 25 31.60 26.33 -0.49
N ALA A 26 31.67 26.29 -1.82
CA ALA A 26 30.57 26.74 -2.68
C ALA A 26 29.31 25.88 -2.48
N ILE A 27 29.49 24.55 -2.30
CA ILE A 27 28.39 23.63 -1.98
C ILE A 27 27.80 23.97 -0.61
N GLU A 28 28.61 24.19 0.42
CA GLU A 28 28.13 24.53 1.77
C GLU A 28 27.36 25.86 1.81
N LEU A 29 27.85 26.88 1.10
CA LEU A 29 27.15 28.16 0.95
C LEU A 29 25.82 27.99 0.22
N ALA A 30 25.79 27.20 -0.86
CA ALA A 30 24.56 26.90 -1.58
C ALA A 30 23.55 26.14 -0.70
N LEU A 31 24.01 25.13 0.06
CA LEU A 31 23.18 24.38 1.00
C LEU A 31 22.59 25.30 2.08
N SER A 32 23.41 26.16 2.69
CA SER A 32 22.96 27.13 3.70
C SER A 32 21.95 28.13 3.13
N GLN A 33 22.17 28.63 1.91
CA GLN A 33 21.25 29.53 1.23
C GLN A 33 19.91 28.86 0.92
N ILE A 34 19.93 27.58 0.49
CA ILE A 34 18.72 26.80 0.24
C ILE A 34 17.94 26.59 1.54
N GLU A 35 18.60 26.19 2.63
CA GLU A 35 17.92 26.02 3.93
C GLU A 35 17.35 27.34 4.48
N LYS A 36 18.05 28.47 4.29
CA LYS A 36 17.57 29.80 4.69
C LYS A 36 16.33 30.22 3.90
N ASN A 37 16.30 29.95 2.60
CA ASN A 37 15.21 30.37 1.71
C ASN A 37 14.00 29.43 1.77
N PHE A 38 14.21 28.13 1.99
CA PHE A 38 13.16 27.10 1.84
C PHE A 38 12.89 26.29 3.12
N GLY A 39 13.61 26.57 4.21
CA GLY A 39 13.46 25.94 5.51
C GLY A 39 14.41 24.76 5.75
N LYS A 40 14.56 24.37 7.02
CA LYS A 40 15.37 23.22 7.44
C LYS A 40 14.88 21.94 6.75
N GLY A 41 15.81 21.17 6.18
CA GLY A 41 15.49 19.92 5.47
C GLY A 41 15.03 20.09 4.02
N ALA A 42 15.07 21.31 3.46
CA ALA A 42 14.82 21.54 2.03
C ALA A 42 15.85 20.85 1.12
N ILE A 43 17.07 20.61 1.64
CA ILE A 43 18.12 19.84 0.98
C ILE A 43 18.93 19.09 2.03
N MET A 44 19.25 17.83 1.79
CA MET A 44 20.01 16.98 2.73
C MET A 44 20.93 16.05 1.95
N ARG A 45 22.07 15.68 2.54
CA ARG A 45 22.93 14.63 1.97
C ARG A 45 22.29 13.26 2.25
N MET A 46 22.08 12.47 1.18
CA MET A 46 21.41 11.16 1.26
C MET A 46 22.06 10.16 2.24
N GLY A 47 23.37 10.28 2.50
CA GLY A 47 24.10 9.40 3.43
C GLY A 47 24.14 9.88 4.89
N GLU A 48 23.78 11.14 5.17
CA GLU A 48 23.85 11.73 6.52
C GLU A 48 22.51 11.65 7.27
N GLY A 49 21.43 11.24 6.58
CA GLY A 49 20.20 10.84 7.23
C GLY A 49 20.31 9.40 7.77
N LYS A 50 19.81 9.14 8.98
CA LYS A 50 19.38 7.77 9.35
C LYS A 50 18.57 7.24 8.17
N ARG A 51 18.80 6.01 7.68
CA ARG A 51 17.87 5.35 6.74
C ARG A 51 16.47 5.54 7.30
N ILE A 52 15.69 6.44 6.71
CA ILE A 52 14.37 6.77 7.24
C ILE A 52 13.51 5.56 6.89
N ALA A 53 13.36 4.64 7.84
CA ALA A 53 12.38 3.58 7.73
C ALA A 53 11.04 4.26 7.52
N ILE A 54 10.42 4.00 6.37
CA ILE A 54 9.10 4.56 6.07
C ILE A 54 8.14 3.82 6.99
N GLU A 55 7.49 4.56 7.87
CA GLU A 55 6.44 4.02 8.73
C GLU A 55 5.29 3.46 7.89
N THR A 56 4.71 2.36 8.35
CA THR A 56 3.63 1.65 7.66
C THR A 56 2.42 1.45 8.55
N ILE A 57 1.25 1.28 7.91
CA ILE A 57 -0.01 0.87 8.53
C ILE A 57 -0.28 -0.57 8.07
N SER A 58 -0.59 -1.48 9.00
CA SER A 58 -0.94 -2.86 8.64
C SER A 58 -2.16 -2.90 7.72
N THR A 59 -2.15 -3.84 6.78
CA THR A 59 -3.29 -4.13 5.91
C THR A 59 -4.33 -5.05 6.54
N GLY A 60 -4.07 -5.58 7.75
CA GLY A 60 -4.88 -6.64 8.35
C GLY A 60 -4.61 -8.03 7.76
N SER A 61 -3.76 -8.13 6.73
CA SER A 61 -3.23 -9.39 6.19
C SER A 61 -1.71 -9.44 6.40
N MET A 62 -1.24 -10.47 7.09
CA MET A 62 0.18 -10.70 7.34
C MET A 62 0.94 -10.95 6.02
N SER A 63 0.38 -11.74 5.10
CA SER A 63 1.04 -12.02 3.82
C SER A 63 1.15 -10.78 2.96
N LEU A 64 0.13 -9.93 2.96
CA LEU A 64 0.16 -8.67 2.23
C LEU A 64 1.14 -7.67 2.85
N ASP A 65 1.19 -7.57 4.18
CA ASP A 65 2.17 -6.71 4.86
C ASP A 65 3.60 -7.14 4.54
N ILE A 66 3.90 -8.45 4.58
CA ILE A 66 5.21 -8.99 4.19
C ILE A 66 5.52 -8.69 2.72
N ALA A 67 4.54 -8.87 1.82
CA ALA A 67 4.69 -8.60 0.40
C ALA A 67 4.97 -7.11 0.12
N LEU A 68 4.33 -6.20 0.87
CA LEU A 68 4.52 -4.75 0.77
C LEU A 68 5.84 -4.26 1.39
N GLY A 69 6.47 -5.07 2.24
CA GLY A 69 7.67 -4.70 2.99
C GLY A 69 7.36 -4.04 4.34
N GLY A 70 6.17 -4.27 4.89
CA GLY A 70 5.76 -3.79 6.22
C GLY A 70 4.31 -3.29 6.30
N GLY A 71 3.61 -3.15 5.18
CA GLY A 71 2.24 -2.64 5.11
C GLY A 71 2.10 -1.40 4.21
N ILE A 72 1.04 -0.63 4.40
CA ILE A 72 0.73 0.60 3.65
C ILE A 72 1.66 1.73 4.09
N PRO A 73 2.51 2.29 3.20
CA PRO A 73 3.46 3.32 3.59
C PRO A 73 2.80 4.67 3.87
N ARG A 74 3.10 5.25 5.03
CA ARG A 74 2.65 6.58 5.45
C ARG A 74 3.19 7.69 4.55
N GLY A 75 2.38 8.72 4.37
CA GLY A 75 2.71 9.89 3.55
C GLY A 75 2.80 9.59 2.05
N ARG A 76 2.09 8.57 1.57
CA ARG A 76 2.10 8.14 0.16
C ARG A 76 0.69 8.03 -0.40
N VAL A 77 0.63 8.05 -1.74
CA VAL A 77 -0.55 7.68 -2.53
C VAL A 77 -0.49 6.18 -2.82
N ILE A 78 -1.59 5.48 -2.59
CA ILE A 78 -1.77 4.04 -2.86
C ILE A 78 -2.97 3.89 -3.80
N GLU A 79 -2.88 2.98 -4.76
CA GLU A 79 -4.04 2.58 -5.57
C GLU A 79 -4.32 1.09 -5.36
N ILE A 80 -5.57 0.77 -5.05
CA ILE A 80 -6.09 -0.59 -4.96
C ILE A 80 -7.12 -0.75 -6.07
N PHE A 81 -6.83 -1.60 -7.05
CA PHE A 81 -7.71 -1.79 -8.20
C PHE A 81 -7.95 -3.27 -8.47
N GLY A 82 -9.07 -3.57 -9.10
CA GLY A 82 -9.49 -4.95 -9.32
C GLY A 82 -10.92 -5.04 -9.84
N PRO A 83 -11.37 -6.26 -10.19
CA PRO A 83 -12.76 -6.52 -10.55
C PRO A 83 -13.74 -6.12 -9.43
N GLU A 84 -15.02 -6.07 -9.76
CA GLU A 84 -16.08 -5.99 -8.76
C GLU A 84 -16.02 -7.21 -7.82
N SER A 85 -16.46 -7.01 -6.57
CA SER A 85 -16.49 -8.08 -5.55
C SER A 85 -15.15 -8.78 -5.30
N SER A 86 -14.02 -8.14 -5.63
CA SER A 86 -12.68 -8.68 -5.36
C SER A 86 -12.16 -8.39 -3.94
N GLY A 87 -12.87 -7.57 -3.16
CA GLY A 87 -12.50 -7.22 -1.79
C GLY A 87 -11.77 -5.88 -1.62
N LYS A 88 -11.79 -4.98 -2.62
CA LYS A 88 -11.13 -3.66 -2.57
C LYS A 88 -11.52 -2.83 -1.34
N THR A 89 -12.83 -2.65 -1.14
CA THR A 89 -13.40 -1.88 -0.02
C THR A 89 -13.12 -2.59 1.30
N THR A 90 -13.33 -3.91 1.39
CA THR A 90 -12.98 -4.70 2.58
C THR A 90 -11.52 -4.53 2.99
N LEU A 91 -10.57 -4.66 2.04
CA LEU A 91 -9.15 -4.47 2.32
C LEU A 91 -8.86 -3.06 2.84
N SER A 92 -9.50 -2.04 2.25
CA SER A 92 -9.31 -0.65 2.67
C SER A 92 -9.89 -0.38 4.07
N LEU A 93 -11.04 -0.98 4.39
CA LEU A 93 -11.63 -0.92 5.72
C LEU A 93 -10.77 -1.64 6.77
N HIS A 94 -10.09 -2.74 6.42
CA HIS A 94 -9.10 -3.36 7.32
C HIS A 94 -7.90 -2.46 7.60
N VAL A 95 -7.40 -1.72 6.60
CA VAL A 95 -6.34 -0.72 6.83
C VAL A 95 -6.83 0.37 7.78
N ILE A 96 -8.09 0.83 7.64
CA ILE A 96 -8.72 1.78 8.55
C ILE A 96 -8.80 1.21 9.97
N ALA A 97 -9.30 -0.02 10.13
CA ALA A 97 -9.42 -0.68 11.42
C ALA A 97 -8.07 -0.81 12.12
N GLU A 98 -7.01 -1.21 11.39
CA GLU A 98 -5.66 -1.29 11.93
C GLU A 98 -5.06 0.08 12.26
N ALA A 99 -5.35 1.13 11.49
CA ALA A 99 -4.95 2.50 11.85
C ALA A 99 -5.62 2.94 13.17
N GLN A 100 -6.94 2.76 13.29
CA GLN A 100 -7.72 3.14 14.47
C GLN A 100 -7.37 2.34 15.72
N LYS A 101 -6.98 1.07 15.56
CA LYS A 101 -6.49 0.21 16.64
C LYS A 101 -5.19 0.73 17.26
N HIS A 102 -4.36 1.38 16.45
CA HIS A 102 -3.13 2.04 16.89
C HIS A 102 -3.32 3.51 17.26
N GLY A 103 -4.57 3.96 17.46
CA GLY A 103 -4.91 5.31 17.87
C GLY A 103 -4.89 6.36 16.75
N GLY A 104 -4.76 5.94 15.50
CA GLY A 104 -4.81 6.83 14.35
C GLY A 104 -6.23 7.25 13.97
N THR A 105 -6.34 8.39 13.30
CA THR A 105 -7.60 8.92 12.76
C THR A 105 -7.76 8.51 11.30
N ALA A 106 -8.97 8.09 10.91
CA ALA A 106 -9.27 7.66 9.56
C ALA A 106 -10.40 8.47 8.93
N ALA A 107 -10.37 8.61 7.61
CA ALA A 107 -11.47 9.14 6.84
C ALA A 107 -11.81 8.26 5.63
N PHE A 108 -13.08 8.26 5.24
CA PHE A 108 -13.61 7.54 4.10
C PHE A 108 -14.43 8.49 3.22
N ILE A 109 -14.01 8.67 1.98
CA ILE A 109 -14.70 9.45 0.95
C ILE A 109 -15.48 8.45 0.09
N ASP A 110 -16.75 8.29 0.40
CA ASP A 110 -17.68 7.34 -0.23
C ASP A 110 -18.35 8.02 -1.43
N ALA A 111 -17.63 8.10 -2.54
CA ALA A 111 -18.16 8.57 -3.82
C ALA A 111 -19.07 7.54 -4.50
N GLU A 112 -18.99 6.25 -4.16
CA GLU A 112 -19.91 5.21 -4.66
C GLU A 112 -21.23 5.12 -3.88
N HIS A 113 -21.35 5.80 -2.73
CA HIS A 113 -22.52 5.78 -1.85
C HIS A 113 -22.91 4.36 -1.41
N ALA A 114 -21.90 3.51 -1.22
CA ALA A 114 -22.05 2.06 -1.04
C ALA A 114 -21.43 1.53 0.26
N LEU A 115 -20.92 2.41 1.14
CA LEU A 115 -20.34 2.01 2.41
C LEU A 115 -21.43 1.44 3.35
N ASP A 116 -21.25 0.20 3.81
CA ASP A 116 -22.07 -0.42 4.85
C ASP A 116 -21.42 -0.24 6.24
N PRO A 117 -21.99 0.61 7.13
CA PRO A 117 -21.45 0.83 8.46
C PRO A 117 -21.53 -0.42 9.36
N VAL A 118 -22.55 -1.25 9.18
CA VAL A 118 -22.74 -2.47 9.99
C VAL A 118 -21.65 -3.48 9.65
N TYR A 119 -21.35 -3.65 8.36
CA TYR A 119 -20.23 -4.48 7.93
C TYR A 119 -18.89 -3.92 8.41
N ALA A 120 -18.66 -2.61 8.28
CA ALA A 120 -17.43 -1.96 8.74
C ALA A 120 -17.19 -2.19 10.25
N GLU A 121 -18.21 -2.01 11.08
CA GLU A 121 -18.13 -2.25 12.53
C GLU A 121 -17.78 -3.72 12.83
N ARG A 122 -18.41 -4.68 12.14
CA ARG A 122 -18.14 -6.12 12.31
C ARG A 122 -16.69 -6.50 12.03
N ILE A 123 -16.03 -5.84 11.08
CA ILE A 123 -14.63 -6.10 10.74
C ILE A 123 -13.63 -5.25 11.55
N GLY A 124 -14.12 -4.54 12.57
CA GLY A 124 -13.28 -3.85 13.57
C GLY A 124 -13.07 -2.36 13.35
N VAL A 125 -13.77 -1.75 12.39
CA VAL A 125 -13.75 -0.28 12.22
C VAL A 125 -14.51 0.37 13.38
N LYS A 126 -13.90 1.35 14.03
CA LYS A 126 -14.58 2.21 15.01
C LYS A 126 -15.42 3.23 14.25
N VAL A 127 -16.63 2.83 13.86
CA VAL A 127 -17.52 3.64 13.00
C VAL A 127 -17.83 5.01 13.59
N LYS A 128 -17.98 5.11 14.92
CA LYS A 128 -18.22 6.38 15.63
C LYS A 128 -17.09 7.41 15.45
N ASP A 129 -15.86 6.92 15.25
CA ASP A 129 -14.65 7.74 15.13
C ASP A 129 -14.20 7.89 13.66
N LEU A 130 -14.91 7.25 12.71
CA LEU A 130 -14.58 7.31 11.30
C LEU A 130 -15.21 8.56 10.68
N LEU A 131 -14.38 9.43 10.09
CA LEU A 131 -14.87 10.55 9.31
C LEU A 131 -15.39 10.03 7.96
N VAL A 132 -16.66 10.28 7.64
CA VAL A 132 -17.26 9.86 6.37
C VAL A 132 -17.73 11.07 5.59
N SER A 133 -17.47 11.09 4.29
CA SER A 133 -17.98 12.10 3.37
C SER A 133 -18.59 11.41 2.15
N GLN A 134 -19.80 11.83 1.77
CA GLN A 134 -20.47 11.43 0.53
C GLN A 134 -20.55 12.67 -0.37
N PRO A 135 -19.55 12.86 -1.26
CA PRO A 135 -19.44 14.07 -2.06
C PRO A 135 -20.36 14.03 -3.28
N ASP A 136 -20.89 15.20 -3.66
CA ASP A 136 -21.71 15.44 -4.85
C ASP A 136 -20.89 15.46 -6.15
N SER A 137 -19.57 15.70 -6.08
CA SER A 137 -18.71 15.75 -7.27
C SER A 137 -17.27 15.30 -7.00
N GLY A 138 -16.56 14.95 -8.08
CA GLY A 138 -15.14 14.57 -8.03
C GLY A 138 -14.24 15.70 -7.51
N GLU A 139 -14.52 16.96 -7.88
CA GLU A 139 -13.80 18.13 -7.34
C GLU A 139 -13.99 18.23 -5.83
N GLN A 140 -15.24 18.15 -5.35
CA GLN A 140 -15.55 18.26 -3.93
C GLN A 140 -14.88 17.13 -3.13
N ALA A 141 -14.93 15.89 -3.63
CA ALA A 141 -14.26 14.74 -3.03
C ALA A 141 -12.75 14.98 -2.84
N LEU A 142 -12.08 15.51 -3.88
CA LEU A 142 -10.64 15.75 -3.88
C LEU A 142 -10.26 16.97 -3.03
N GLU A 143 -11.11 18.00 -2.97
CA GLU A 143 -10.93 19.16 -2.08
C GLU A 143 -11.08 18.80 -0.61
N ILE A 144 -12.07 17.95 -0.27
CA ILE A 144 -12.23 17.39 1.08
C ILE A 144 -11.00 16.56 1.44
N THR A 145 -10.54 15.70 0.53
CA THR A 145 -9.30 14.92 0.71
C THR A 145 -8.10 15.84 0.96
N GLU A 146 -7.93 16.90 0.16
CA GLU A 146 -6.84 17.86 0.34
C GLU A 146 -6.90 18.56 1.69
N THR A 147 -8.09 18.99 2.11
CA THR A 147 -8.30 19.67 3.39
C THR A 147 -7.95 18.77 4.57
N LEU A 148 -8.41 17.51 4.54
CA LEU A 148 -8.09 16.51 5.56
C LEU A 148 -6.58 16.21 5.61
N VAL A 149 -5.92 16.05 4.47
CA VAL A 149 -4.46 15.87 4.41
C VAL A 149 -3.74 17.07 5.03
N ARG A 150 -4.13 18.30 4.68
CA ARG A 150 -3.47 19.52 5.16
C ARG A 150 -3.69 19.79 6.65
N SER A 151 -4.73 19.22 7.25
CA SER A 151 -4.96 19.30 8.69
C SER A 151 -3.86 18.62 9.51
N ASN A 152 -3.13 17.65 8.91
CA ASN A 152 -2.20 16.75 9.60
C ASN A 152 -2.83 15.93 10.75
N ALA A 153 -4.16 15.88 10.84
CA ALA A 153 -4.87 15.17 11.89
C ALA A 153 -5.33 13.77 11.47
N VAL A 154 -5.22 13.42 10.18
CA VAL A 154 -5.71 12.15 9.63
C VAL A 154 -4.55 11.27 9.19
N ASP A 155 -4.53 10.02 9.66
CA ASP A 155 -3.49 9.03 9.38
C ASP A 155 -3.75 8.28 8.07
N VAL A 156 -5.01 7.97 7.77
CA VAL A 156 -5.40 7.28 6.54
C VAL A 156 -6.70 7.84 5.97
N ILE A 157 -6.71 8.06 4.66
CA ILE A 157 -7.89 8.48 3.90
C ILE A 157 -8.11 7.46 2.80
N VAL A 158 -9.32 6.90 2.71
CA VAL A 158 -9.76 6.05 1.61
C VAL A 158 -10.70 6.85 0.71
N VAL A 159 -10.50 6.78 -0.60
CA VAL A 159 -11.40 7.35 -1.62
C VAL A 159 -12.00 6.20 -2.43
N ASP A 160 -13.29 5.95 -2.24
CA ASP A 160 -14.04 4.86 -2.88
C ASP A 160 -15.16 5.43 -3.77
N SER A 161 -15.02 5.50 -5.09
CA SER A 161 -13.85 5.10 -5.89
C SER A 161 -13.51 6.17 -6.92
N VAL A 162 -12.34 6.07 -7.53
CA VAL A 162 -11.90 6.96 -8.61
C VAL A 162 -12.87 6.96 -9.78
N ALA A 163 -13.52 5.83 -10.05
CA ALA A 163 -14.50 5.73 -11.13
C ALA A 163 -15.71 6.66 -10.89
N ALA A 164 -16.09 6.85 -9.63
CA ALA A 164 -17.21 7.69 -9.20
C ALA A 164 -16.83 9.17 -8.97
N LEU A 165 -15.57 9.55 -9.18
CA LEU A 165 -15.15 10.96 -9.14
C LEU A 165 -15.57 11.68 -10.42
N VAL A 166 -16.88 11.90 -10.58
CA VAL A 166 -17.48 12.54 -11.75
C VAL A 166 -17.31 14.06 -11.65
N PRO A 167 -16.71 14.74 -12.64
CA PRO A 167 -16.58 16.20 -12.63
C PRO A 167 -17.93 16.92 -12.64
N LYS A 168 -18.05 18.06 -11.96
CA LYS A 168 -19.32 18.84 -11.90
C LYS A 168 -19.95 19.09 -13.27
N ALA A 169 -19.14 19.48 -14.25
CA ALA A 169 -19.64 19.78 -15.60
C ALA A 169 -20.25 18.56 -16.32
N GLU A 170 -19.88 17.33 -15.92
CA GLU A 170 -20.46 16.10 -16.45
C GLU A 170 -21.75 15.72 -15.70
N ILE A 171 -21.89 16.10 -14.42
CA ILE A 171 -23.10 15.91 -13.62
C ILE A 171 -24.21 16.89 -14.03
N GLU A 172 -23.83 18.14 -14.32
CA GLU A 172 -24.74 19.21 -14.76
C GLU A 172 -25.08 19.14 -16.26
N GLY A 173 -24.31 18.38 -17.04
CA GLY A 173 -24.52 18.18 -18.47
C GLY A 173 -25.62 17.17 -18.78
N ASP A 174 -26.04 17.12 -20.05
CA ASP A 174 -27.05 16.18 -20.50
C ASP A 174 -26.46 14.79 -20.81
N MET A 175 -27.27 13.74 -20.67
CA MET A 175 -26.85 12.39 -21.06
C MET A 175 -26.52 12.34 -22.54
N GLY A 176 -25.25 12.05 -22.85
CA GLY A 176 -24.74 12.01 -24.23
C GLY A 176 -23.78 13.14 -24.57
N ASP A 177 -23.63 14.13 -23.69
CA ASP A 177 -22.64 15.19 -23.86
C ASP A 177 -21.20 14.65 -23.82
N ALA A 178 -20.37 15.20 -24.69
CA ALA A 178 -19.00 14.74 -24.88
C ALA A 178 -18.03 15.41 -23.89
N HIS A 179 -17.82 14.80 -22.73
CA HIS A 179 -16.85 15.27 -21.73
C HIS A 179 -15.50 14.52 -21.81
N MET A 180 -14.88 14.48 -22.99
CA MET A 180 -13.68 13.68 -23.22
C MET A 180 -12.51 14.06 -22.29
N GLY A 181 -12.12 13.14 -21.42
CA GLY A 181 -10.91 13.24 -20.60
C GLY A 181 -10.99 14.23 -19.43
N LEU A 182 -12.19 14.72 -19.09
CA LEU A 182 -12.37 15.69 -18.01
C LEU A 182 -11.92 15.12 -16.66
N GLN A 183 -12.36 13.90 -16.32
CA GLN A 183 -11.93 13.18 -15.11
C GLN A 183 -10.40 12.99 -15.04
N ALA A 184 -9.74 12.67 -16.17
CA ALA A 184 -8.29 12.48 -16.20
C ALA A 184 -7.53 13.79 -15.92
N ARG A 185 -8.05 14.92 -16.41
CA ARG A 185 -7.50 16.26 -16.13
C ARG A 185 -7.68 16.64 -14.67
N LEU A 186 -8.87 16.41 -14.11
CA LEU A 186 -9.17 16.62 -12.69
C LEU A 186 -8.19 15.84 -11.80
N MET A 187 -8.06 14.53 -12.03
CA MET A 187 -7.12 13.68 -11.29
C MET A 187 -5.66 14.17 -11.40
N SER A 188 -5.24 14.58 -12.60
CA SER A 188 -3.88 15.09 -12.83
C SER A 188 -3.60 16.38 -12.05
N GLN A 189 -4.58 17.28 -11.98
CA GLN A 189 -4.47 18.54 -11.25
C GLN A 189 -4.49 18.30 -9.73
N ALA A 190 -5.41 17.47 -9.25
CA ALA A 190 -5.54 17.16 -7.83
C ALA A 190 -4.30 16.45 -7.29
N LEU A 191 -3.83 15.38 -7.95
CA LEU A 191 -2.67 14.62 -7.49
C LEU A 191 -1.38 15.45 -7.47
N ARG A 192 -1.24 16.42 -8.39
CA ARG A 192 -0.11 17.36 -8.41
C ARG A 192 -0.06 18.21 -7.13
N LYS A 193 -1.22 18.64 -6.62
CA LYS A 193 -1.33 19.41 -5.37
C LYS A 193 -1.21 18.50 -4.14
N LEU A 194 -1.92 17.37 -4.15
CA LEU A 194 -2.03 16.44 -3.03
C LEU A 194 -0.68 15.79 -2.66
N THR A 195 0.11 15.36 -3.63
CA THR A 195 1.31 14.53 -3.37
C THR A 195 2.29 15.19 -2.40
N ALA A 196 2.51 16.49 -2.54
CA ALA A 196 3.39 17.24 -1.65
C ALA A 196 2.81 17.39 -0.24
N ALA A 197 1.49 17.61 -0.13
CA ALA A 197 0.80 17.72 1.15
C ALA A 197 0.80 16.37 1.89
N ILE A 198 0.47 15.28 1.19
CA ILE A 198 0.46 13.89 1.70
C ILE A 198 1.82 13.53 2.29
N SER A 199 2.92 13.83 1.58
CA SER A 199 4.27 13.52 2.05
C SER A 199 4.64 14.23 3.36
N LYS A 200 4.17 15.48 3.52
CA LYS A 200 4.41 16.31 4.71
C LYS A 200 3.54 15.87 5.90
N SER A 201 2.28 15.53 5.66
CA SER A 201 1.32 15.17 6.72
C SER A 201 1.48 13.75 7.25
N LYS A 202 2.23 12.90 6.52
CA LYS A 202 2.34 11.45 6.80
C LYS A 202 1.01 10.70 6.70
N THR A 203 -0.03 11.31 6.14
CA THR A 203 -1.30 10.66 5.81
C THR A 203 -1.09 9.66 4.66
N SER A 204 -1.62 8.44 4.80
CA SER A 204 -1.74 7.49 3.69
C SER A 204 -3.04 7.77 2.93
N VAL A 205 -2.97 8.03 1.63
CA VAL A 205 -4.18 8.22 0.81
C VAL A 205 -4.34 7.04 -0.14
N ILE A 206 -5.41 6.28 0.07
CA ILE A 206 -5.75 5.07 -0.68
C ILE A 206 -6.88 5.42 -1.65
N PHE A 207 -6.63 5.24 -2.94
CA PHE A 207 -7.64 5.31 -3.98
C PHE A 207 -8.09 3.90 -4.35
N ILE A 208 -9.38 3.62 -4.21
CA ILE A 208 -9.99 2.42 -4.78
C ILE A 208 -10.32 2.72 -6.24
N ASN A 209 -10.07 1.74 -7.12
CA ASN A 209 -10.36 1.89 -8.53
C ASN A 209 -10.93 0.60 -9.14
N GLN A 210 -11.67 0.77 -10.23
CA GLN A 210 -12.24 -0.34 -10.97
C GLN A 210 -11.38 -0.68 -12.18
N ILE A 211 -11.57 -1.89 -12.74
CA ILE A 211 -10.99 -2.25 -14.02
C ILE A 211 -11.97 -1.87 -15.14
N ARG A 212 -11.42 -1.34 -16.23
CA ARG A 212 -12.10 -1.13 -17.52
C ARG A 212 -11.28 -1.78 -18.63
N MET A 213 -11.91 -2.08 -19.76
CA MET A 213 -11.20 -2.57 -20.94
C MET A 213 -10.98 -1.43 -21.93
N LYS A 214 -9.74 -1.30 -22.44
CA LYS A 214 -9.46 -0.39 -23.55
C LYS A 214 -9.80 -1.10 -24.86
N LEU A 215 -10.82 -0.60 -25.55
CA LEU A 215 -11.24 -1.10 -26.85
C LEU A 215 -10.13 -0.94 -27.89
N GLY A 216 -10.02 -1.90 -28.82
CA GLY A 216 -9.07 -1.85 -29.94
C GLY A 216 -7.66 -2.37 -29.64
N ILE A 217 -7.40 -2.96 -28.47
CA ILE A 217 -6.13 -3.65 -28.18
C ILE A 217 -6.23 -5.12 -28.65
N LEU A 218 -5.47 -5.46 -29.69
CA LEU A 218 -5.37 -6.83 -30.24
C LEU A 218 -4.26 -7.68 -29.58
N PHE A 219 -3.24 -7.04 -29.00
CA PHE A 219 -2.10 -7.69 -28.36
C PHE A 219 -1.76 -7.03 -27.02
N GLY A 220 -1.46 -7.83 -26.00
CA GLY A 220 -1.13 -7.37 -24.64
C GLY A 220 -2.32 -7.38 -23.69
N ASN A 221 -2.17 -6.75 -22.52
CA ASN A 221 -3.25 -6.65 -21.52
C ASN A 221 -4.19 -5.47 -21.86
N PRO A 222 -5.49 -5.71 -22.16
CA PRO A 222 -6.45 -4.66 -22.47
C PRO A 222 -6.97 -3.91 -21.22
N GLU A 223 -6.66 -4.39 -20.01
CA GLU A 223 -7.15 -3.79 -18.77
C GLU A 223 -6.51 -2.41 -18.51
N THR A 224 -7.34 -1.45 -18.11
CA THR A 224 -6.94 -0.13 -17.65
C THR A 224 -7.77 0.28 -16.43
N THR A 225 -7.38 1.38 -15.80
CA THR A 225 -8.09 1.98 -14.67
C THR A 225 -8.64 3.37 -15.05
N PRO A 226 -9.84 3.77 -14.55
CA PRO A 226 -10.38 5.12 -14.62
C PRO A 226 -9.47 6.20 -14.02
N GLY A 227 -9.76 7.48 -14.31
CA GLY A 227 -8.97 8.62 -13.83
C GLY A 227 -7.69 8.93 -14.61
N GLY A 228 -7.50 8.30 -15.79
CA GLY A 228 -6.33 8.49 -16.63
C GLY A 228 -5.04 7.89 -16.06
N ASN A 229 -3.88 8.37 -16.51
CA ASN A 229 -2.59 7.80 -16.10
C ASN A 229 -1.98 8.46 -14.85
N ALA A 230 -2.51 9.61 -14.39
CA ALA A 230 -1.92 10.36 -13.29
C ALA A 230 -1.77 9.51 -12.02
N LEU A 231 -2.85 8.85 -11.60
CA LEU A 231 -2.82 7.99 -10.41
C LEU A 231 -1.76 6.89 -10.53
N LYS A 232 -1.63 6.26 -11.71
CA LYS A 232 -0.60 5.25 -11.97
C LYS A 232 0.82 5.76 -11.70
N PHE A 233 1.11 7.03 -12.01
CA PHE A 233 2.44 7.64 -11.81
C PHE A 233 2.67 8.13 -10.38
N TYR A 234 1.68 8.80 -9.80
CA TYR A 234 1.76 9.36 -8.45
C TYR A 234 1.71 8.29 -7.35
N SER A 235 0.98 7.19 -7.55
CA SER A 235 0.93 6.08 -6.59
C SER A 235 2.33 5.53 -6.32
N SER A 236 2.68 5.42 -5.05
CA SER A 236 3.90 4.73 -4.60
C SER A 236 3.71 3.22 -4.58
N VAL A 237 2.49 2.78 -4.26
CA VAL A 237 2.10 1.38 -4.27
C VAL A 237 0.86 1.22 -5.14
N ARG A 238 0.84 0.19 -5.99
CA ARG A 238 -0.36 -0.21 -6.74
C ARG A 238 -0.60 -1.70 -6.52
N MET A 239 -1.83 -2.04 -6.17
CA MET A 239 -2.24 -3.41 -5.85
C MET A 239 -3.38 -3.84 -6.78
N ASP A 240 -3.16 -4.94 -7.51
CA ASP A 240 -4.18 -5.64 -8.30
C ASP A 240 -4.77 -6.76 -7.43
N ILE A 241 -6.01 -6.57 -6.98
CA ILE A 241 -6.72 -7.51 -6.11
C ILE A 241 -7.79 -8.27 -6.88
N ARG A 242 -7.74 -9.61 -6.83
CA ARG A 242 -8.64 -10.51 -7.55
C ARG A 242 -9.20 -11.60 -6.65
N ASN A 243 -10.47 -11.93 -6.86
CA ASN A 243 -11.05 -13.17 -6.37
C ASN A 243 -10.51 -14.33 -7.23
N ILE A 244 -9.93 -15.34 -6.58
CA ILE A 244 -9.37 -16.54 -7.23
C ILE A 244 -10.09 -17.83 -6.84
N GLY A 245 -11.13 -17.76 -6.00
CA GLY A 245 -11.89 -18.93 -5.58
C GLY A 245 -12.92 -18.62 -4.49
N LYS A 246 -13.88 -19.54 -4.32
CA LYS A 246 -14.88 -19.48 -3.24
C LYS A 246 -14.45 -20.35 -2.08
N ILE A 247 -14.88 -19.98 -0.88
CA ILE A 247 -14.73 -20.77 0.34
C ILE A 247 -16.12 -21.29 0.69
N ASP A 248 -16.34 -22.57 0.46
CA ASP A 248 -17.62 -23.23 0.73
C ASP A 248 -17.57 -23.98 2.07
N ALA A 249 -18.72 -24.07 2.75
CA ALA A 249 -18.94 -25.00 3.85
C ALA A 249 -20.17 -25.89 3.57
N GLY A 250 -20.14 -27.11 4.12
CA GLY A 250 -21.17 -28.12 3.90
C GLY A 250 -20.83 -29.13 2.80
N THR A 251 -21.66 -30.17 2.69
CA THR A 251 -21.52 -31.27 1.72
C THR A 251 -22.81 -31.44 0.92
N GLY A 252 -22.71 -31.75 -0.37
CA GLY A 252 -23.88 -31.94 -1.24
C GLY A 252 -24.62 -30.64 -1.58
N ASP A 253 -25.94 -30.67 -1.52
CA ASP A 253 -26.82 -29.54 -1.92
C ASP A 253 -26.91 -28.41 -0.87
N ALA A 254 -26.33 -28.60 0.32
CA ALA A 254 -26.29 -27.61 1.41
C ALA A 254 -24.99 -26.79 1.42
N LYS A 255 -24.40 -26.51 0.26
CA LYS A 255 -23.17 -25.70 0.14
C LYS A 255 -23.48 -24.22 0.36
N GLU A 256 -23.01 -23.69 1.47
CA GLU A 256 -23.04 -22.25 1.76
C GLU A 256 -21.67 -21.62 1.42
N ILE A 257 -21.68 -20.51 0.68
CA ILE A 257 -20.45 -19.77 0.36
C ILE A 257 -20.15 -18.85 1.55
N LEU A 258 -19.13 -19.20 2.34
CA LEU A 258 -18.73 -18.45 3.53
C LEU A 258 -17.80 -17.26 3.23
N GLY A 259 -17.15 -17.27 2.07
CA GLY A 259 -16.21 -16.23 1.69
C GLY A 259 -15.53 -16.47 0.35
N ILE A 260 -14.47 -15.71 0.12
CA ILE A 260 -13.67 -15.74 -1.09
C ILE A 260 -12.19 -15.85 -0.76
N LYS A 261 -11.45 -16.58 -1.61
CA LYS A 261 -10.00 -16.54 -1.62
C LYS A 261 -9.54 -15.44 -2.55
N VAL A 262 -8.67 -14.58 -2.05
CA VAL A 262 -8.21 -13.38 -2.73
C VAL A 262 -6.72 -13.46 -2.99
N ARG A 263 -6.31 -13.00 -4.18
CA ARG A 263 -4.91 -12.77 -4.54
C ARG A 263 -4.69 -11.28 -4.75
N VAL A 264 -3.66 -10.73 -4.11
CA VAL A 264 -3.22 -9.36 -4.30
C VAL A 264 -1.82 -9.35 -4.91
N LYS A 265 -1.67 -8.77 -6.10
CA LYS A 265 -0.39 -8.58 -6.78
C LYS A 265 0.06 -7.14 -6.66
N ILE A 266 1.28 -6.92 -6.19
CA ILE A 266 1.88 -5.59 -6.07
C ILE A 266 2.51 -5.21 -7.41
N VAL A 267 1.73 -4.57 -8.28
CA VAL A 267 2.17 -4.20 -9.64
C VAL A 267 3.08 -2.97 -9.67
N LYS A 268 3.14 -2.21 -8.57
CA LYS A 268 4.09 -1.12 -8.38
C LYS A 268 4.43 -0.99 -6.90
N ASN A 269 5.71 -0.83 -6.58
CA ASN A 269 6.17 -0.55 -5.22
C ASN A 269 7.41 0.35 -5.27
N LYS A 270 7.33 1.54 -4.67
CA LYS A 270 8.45 2.50 -4.53
C LYS A 270 9.11 2.45 -3.14
N VAL A 271 8.64 1.59 -2.24
CA VAL A 271 9.15 1.49 -0.85
C VAL A 271 9.86 0.17 -0.57
N ALA A 272 9.50 -0.89 -1.30
CA ALA A 272 10.13 -2.21 -1.25
C ALA A 272 10.12 -2.84 -2.67
N PRO A 273 10.78 -4.00 -2.88
CA PRO A 273 10.76 -4.67 -4.18
C PRO A 273 9.32 -4.94 -4.70
N PRO A 274 9.01 -4.60 -5.96
CA PRO A 274 7.70 -4.84 -6.55
C PRO A 274 7.48 -6.31 -6.96
N PHE A 275 6.30 -6.62 -7.50
CA PHE A 275 5.89 -7.90 -8.11
C PHE A 275 5.74 -9.10 -7.17
N ARG A 276 5.82 -8.86 -5.86
CA ARG A 276 5.38 -9.82 -4.85
C ARG A 276 3.85 -9.98 -4.90
N MET A 277 3.40 -11.14 -4.43
CA MET A 277 1.99 -11.51 -4.34
C MET A 277 1.66 -12.02 -2.95
N ALA A 278 0.44 -11.76 -2.51
CA ALA A 278 -0.13 -12.28 -1.28
C ALA A 278 -1.46 -12.97 -1.61
N GLU A 279 -1.75 -14.04 -0.88
CA GLU A 279 -3.02 -14.76 -0.97
C GLU A 279 -3.57 -14.95 0.44
N PHE A 280 -4.84 -14.60 0.61
CA PHE A 280 -5.53 -14.71 1.89
C PHE A 280 -7.04 -14.84 1.67
N ASP A 281 -7.75 -15.21 2.73
CA ASP A 281 -9.19 -15.41 2.69
C ASP A 281 -9.92 -14.16 3.21
N ILE A 282 -11.01 -13.78 2.53
CA ILE A 282 -11.98 -12.79 3.01
C ILE A 282 -13.29 -13.53 3.28
N MET A 283 -13.72 -13.53 4.55
CA MET A 283 -14.96 -14.12 5.00
C MET A 283 -16.06 -13.05 5.00
N TYR A 284 -17.24 -13.32 4.44
CA TYR A 284 -18.27 -12.28 4.22
C TYR A 284 -18.76 -11.60 5.49
N ASN A 285 -18.69 -12.26 6.65
CA ASN A 285 -19.13 -11.69 7.94
C ASN A 285 -17.98 -11.42 8.92
N LYS A 286 -16.73 -11.66 8.54
CA LYS A 286 -15.56 -11.50 9.44
C LYS A 286 -14.40 -10.72 8.83
N GLY A 287 -14.45 -10.43 7.54
CA GLY A 287 -13.37 -9.76 6.82
C GLY A 287 -12.19 -10.70 6.57
N ILE A 288 -10.98 -10.13 6.51
CA ILE A 288 -9.73 -10.85 6.29
C ILE A 288 -9.48 -11.85 7.44
N ASN A 289 -9.29 -13.12 7.09
CA ASN A 289 -8.98 -14.16 8.07
C ASN A 289 -7.48 -14.16 8.42
N TYR A 290 -7.09 -13.30 9.36
CA TYR A 290 -5.71 -13.11 9.78
C TYR A 290 -5.03 -14.42 10.25
N PHE A 291 -5.72 -15.26 11.03
CA PHE A 291 -5.14 -16.52 11.52
C PHE A 291 -5.06 -17.59 10.42
N GLY A 292 -5.99 -17.58 9.45
CA GLY A 292 -5.88 -18.39 8.23
C GLY A 292 -4.67 -17.99 7.39
N ASP A 293 -4.46 -16.69 7.19
CA ASP A 293 -3.29 -16.13 6.51
C ASP A 293 -1.98 -16.52 7.22
N MET A 294 -1.93 -16.38 8.56
CA MET A 294 -0.79 -16.80 9.38
C MET A 294 -0.48 -18.30 9.23
N LEU A 295 -1.49 -19.17 9.27
CA LEU A 295 -1.30 -20.61 9.15
C LEU A 295 -0.80 -21.01 7.76
N ASP A 296 -1.36 -20.41 6.72
CA ASP A 296 -0.97 -20.68 5.33
C ASP A 296 0.48 -20.21 5.07
N LEU A 297 0.87 -19.04 5.61
CA LEU A 297 2.24 -18.56 5.59
C LEU A 297 3.20 -19.46 6.38
N ALA A 298 2.83 -19.85 7.60
CA ALA A 298 3.64 -20.74 8.43
C ALA A 298 3.90 -22.07 7.74
N THR A 299 2.90 -22.60 7.04
CA THR A 299 3.02 -23.83 6.25
C THR A 299 3.92 -23.61 5.04
N LYS A 300 3.76 -22.49 4.33
CA LYS A 300 4.59 -22.12 3.18
C LYS A 300 6.07 -21.96 3.55
N TYR A 301 6.37 -21.48 4.75
CA TYR A 301 7.73 -21.31 5.27
C TYR A 301 8.23 -22.53 6.05
N GLU A 302 7.50 -23.65 6.02
CA GLU A 302 7.85 -24.90 6.71
C GLU A 302 8.02 -24.75 8.24
N ILE A 303 7.44 -23.70 8.82
CA ILE A 303 7.40 -23.45 10.27
C ILE A 303 6.37 -24.40 10.92
N THR A 304 5.23 -24.57 10.27
CA THR A 304 4.24 -25.59 10.63
C THR A 304 4.29 -26.75 9.63
N ARG A 305 4.26 -27.98 10.13
CA ARG A 305 4.23 -29.18 9.30
C ARG A 305 2.79 -29.64 9.09
N ARG A 306 2.51 -30.12 7.88
CA ARG A 306 1.24 -30.73 7.51
C ARG A 306 1.44 -32.21 7.18
N ALA A 307 0.90 -33.09 8.03
CA ALA A 307 0.87 -34.53 7.79
C ALA A 307 -0.58 -34.97 7.50
N GLY A 308 -0.92 -35.10 6.22
CA GLY A 308 -2.30 -35.30 5.78
C GLY A 308 -3.20 -34.10 6.16
N ALA A 309 -4.14 -34.33 7.06
CA ALA A 309 -5.01 -33.29 7.61
C ALA A 309 -4.47 -32.65 8.90
N ILE A 310 -3.41 -33.19 9.52
CA ILE A 310 -2.92 -32.72 10.81
C ILE A 310 -1.92 -31.58 10.61
N TYR A 311 -2.11 -30.48 11.33
CA TYR A 311 -1.14 -29.40 11.44
C TYR A 311 -0.39 -29.51 12.77
N SER A 312 0.94 -29.41 12.72
CA SER A 312 1.80 -29.38 13.91
C SER A 312 2.78 -28.22 13.86
N TYR A 313 3.12 -27.70 15.03
CA TYR A 313 4.18 -26.74 15.24
C TYR A 313 5.22 -27.39 16.16
N LYS A 314 6.47 -27.53 15.69
CA LYS A 314 7.49 -28.34 16.36
C LYS A 314 6.94 -29.77 16.59
N GLU A 315 6.92 -30.24 17.83
CA GLU A 315 6.33 -31.53 18.21
C GLU A 315 4.87 -31.43 18.68
N GLN A 316 4.33 -30.22 18.80
CA GLN A 316 2.97 -29.99 19.28
C GLN A 316 1.96 -30.03 18.13
N LYS A 317 0.92 -30.83 18.29
CA LYS A 317 -0.24 -30.81 17.38
C LYS A 317 -1.06 -29.52 17.59
N ILE A 318 -1.29 -28.77 16.51
CA ILE A 318 -2.14 -27.56 16.52
C ILE A 318 -3.60 -27.96 16.36
N GLY A 319 -3.90 -28.78 15.35
CA GLY A 319 -5.28 -29.12 15.00
C GLY A 319 -5.39 -30.20 13.92
N LEU A 320 -6.60 -30.73 13.77
CA LEU A 320 -6.98 -31.63 12.67
C LEU A 320 -7.83 -30.84 11.66
N GLY A 321 -7.30 -30.62 10.46
CA GLY A 321 -7.90 -29.77 9.45
C GLY A 321 -7.51 -28.30 9.62
N ARG A 322 -7.74 -27.52 8.55
CA ARG A 322 -7.37 -26.09 8.52
C ARG A 322 -8.17 -25.27 9.52
N ASP A 323 -9.49 -25.43 9.56
CA ASP A 323 -10.38 -24.61 10.39
C ASP A 323 -10.15 -24.81 11.90
N ASN A 324 -9.96 -26.05 12.34
CA ASN A 324 -9.62 -26.34 13.74
C ASN A 324 -8.25 -25.77 14.12
N SER A 325 -7.30 -25.76 13.18
CA SER A 325 -5.97 -25.18 13.42
C SER A 325 -6.04 -23.65 13.50
N ILE A 326 -6.87 -23.02 12.67
CA ILE A 326 -7.16 -21.58 12.75
C ILE A 326 -7.80 -21.24 14.11
N ALA A 327 -8.78 -22.01 14.55
CA ALA A 327 -9.42 -21.81 15.86
C ALA A 327 -8.43 -21.98 17.03
N ALA A 328 -7.53 -22.97 16.94
CA ALA A 328 -6.49 -23.18 17.94
C ALA A 328 -5.48 -22.02 18.02
N LEU A 329 -5.09 -21.45 16.88
CA LEU A 329 -4.26 -20.24 16.84
C LEU A 329 -5.02 -19.05 17.45
N ALA A 330 -6.27 -18.81 17.01
CA ALA A 330 -7.08 -17.71 17.53
C ALA A 330 -7.29 -17.79 19.07
N GLY A 331 -7.40 -19.00 19.62
CA GLY A 331 -7.57 -19.23 21.06
C GLY A 331 -6.28 -19.20 21.88
N ASN A 332 -5.10 -19.19 21.25
CA ASN A 332 -3.81 -19.28 21.95
C ASN A 332 -2.84 -18.18 21.52
N ALA A 333 -2.94 -17.02 22.17
CA ALA A 333 -2.11 -15.85 21.88
C ALA A 333 -0.60 -16.10 22.05
N LYS A 334 -0.18 -17.02 22.93
CA LYS A 334 1.25 -17.35 23.10
C LYS A 334 1.79 -18.07 21.87
N LEU A 335 1.07 -19.09 21.41
CA LEU A 335 1.42 -19.86 20.22
C LEU A 335 1.42 -18.97 18.97
N SER A 336 0.39 -18.16 18.77
CA SER A 336 0.31 -17.26 17.61
C SER A 336 1.45 -16.26 17.55
N LYS A 337 1.82 -15.64 18.68
CA LYS A 337 2.94 -14.70 18.73
C LYS A 337 4.30 -15.37 18.46
N GLU A 338 4.46 -16.61 18.89
CA GLU A 338 5.69 -17.37 18.63
C GLU A 338 5.83 -17.68 17.13
N ILE A 339 4.76 -18.20 16.51
CA ILE A 339 4.70 -18.48 15.07
C ILE A 339 4.87 -17.19 14.26
N GLU A 340 4.17 -16.11 14.61
CA GLU A 340 4.30 -14.80 13.97
C GLU A 340 5.76 -14.31 13.97
N LYS A 341 6.45 -14.42 15.11
CA LYS A 341 7.85 -14.01 15.23
C LYS A 341 8.77 -14.84 14.33
N GLU A 342 8.52 -16.14 14.20
CA GLU A 342 9.28 -17.01 13.30
C GLU A 342 9.00 -16.71 11.83
N ILE A 343 7.74 -16.44 11.46
CA ILE A 343 7.35 -16.01 10.12
C ILE A 343 8.09 -14.72 9.74
N LEU A 344 8.07 -13.71 10.61
CA LEU A 344 8.72 -12.42 10.34
C LEU A 344 10.24 -12.56 10.19
N LYS A 345 10.88 -13.37 11.05
CA LYS A 345 12.32 -13.68 10.91
C LYS A 345 12.65 -14.33 9.58
N MET A 346 11.83 -15.29 9.14
CA MET A 346 12.03 -15.98 7.86
C MET A 346 11.77 -15.06 6.67
N ALA A 347 10.75 -14.22 6.76
CA ALA A 347 10.46 -13.21 5.74
C ALA A 347 11.61 -12.21 5.59
N ASP A 348 12.26 -11.82 6.69
CA ASP A 348 13.41 -10.91 6.66
C ASP A 348 14.69 -11.58 6.14
N SER A 349 14.94 -12.85 6.47
CA SER A 349 16.09 -13.59 5.90
C SER A 349 15.98 -13.73 4.38
N MET A 350 14.77 -13.98 3.86
CA MET A 350 14.49 -14.03 2.42
C MET A 350 14.66 -12.66 1.73
N LYS A 351 14.52 -11.53 2.43
CA LYS A 351 14.82 -10.20 1.87
C LYS A 351 16.34 -9.99 1.69
N ILE A 352 17.16 -10.59 2.55
CA ILE A 352 18.63 -10.44 2.54
C ILE A 352 19.29 -11.42 1.55
N GLY A 353 18.70 -12.60 1.34
CA GLY A 353 19.20 -13.66 0.46
C GLY A 353 19.01 -13.44 -1.06
N GLY A 354 18.41 -12.32 -1.48
CA GLY A 354 18.15 -12.00 -2.89
C GLY A 354 19.39 -11.62 -3.72
N LYS A 355 20.47 -12.41 -3.64
CA LYS A 355 21.39 -12.53 -4.77
C LYS A 355 20.71 -13.44 -5.78
N THR A 356 20.40 -12.88 -6.94
CA THR A 356 19.96 -13.57 -8.16
C THR A 356 20.67 -14.90 -8.36
N GLU A 357 19.96 -16.01 -8.09
CA GLU A 357 20.16 -17.22 -8.86
C GLU A 357 19.49 -16.97 -10.21
N ASN A 358 20.30 -16.51 -11.17
CA ASN A 358 19.96 -16.58 -12.58
C ASN A 358 20.08 -18.05 -12.98
N VAL A 359 18.97 -18.64 -13.43
CA VAL A 359 18.98 -19.77 -14.37
C VAL A 359 18.61 -19.22 -15.73
#